data_AF-A0A1D1VF18-F1
#
_entry.id   AF-A0A1D1VF18-F1
#
_cell.length_a   1.000
_cell.length_b   1.000
_cell.length_c   1.000
_cell.angle_alpha   90.00
_cell.angle_beta   90.00
_cell.angle_gamma   90.00
#
_symmetry.space_group_name_H-M   'P 1'
#
loop_
_entity.id
_entity.type
_entity.pdbx_description
1 polymer ?
#
loop_
_entity_poly.entity_id
_entity_poly.type
_entity_poly.pdbx_seq_one_letter_code
_entity_poly.pdbx_strand_id
1 'polypeptide(L)'
;MGFRYRDRSTKHLFGDPSLKVRRIRYIRAVRQFRQKNALIAFLDETWLYENYQFRKSWIELDEEKSTGTAEILCKDCGQSHPSGWGKRLVIFDVVTDRGFFPGCGLIWEASKHTGDYHGNFNYQN
;
A
#
# COMPACT_ATOMS: atom_id res chain seq x y z
N MET A 1 -11.68 29.79 -12.18
CA MET A 1 -12.00 28.37 -11.93
C MET A 1 -10.94 27.49 -12.59
N GLY A 2 -9.95 27.02 -11.82
CA GLY A 2 -8.71 26.43 -12.33
C GLY A 2 -8.48 24.99 -11.84
N PHE A 3 -9.43 24.09 -12.07
CA PHE A 3 -9.27 22.68 -11.70
C PHE A 3 -8.29 21.96 -12.63
N ARG A 4 -7.37 21.17 -12.06
CA ARG A 4 -6.47 20.29 -12.83
C ARG A 4 -6.54 18.86 -12.30
N TYR A 5 -6.61 17.89 -13.19
CA TYR A 5 -6.54 16.48 -12.86
C TYR A 5 -5.07 16.07 -12.59
N ARG A 6 -4.74 15.74 -11.34
CA ARG A 6 -3.36 15.47 -10.91
C ARG A 6 -3.28 14.32 -9.91
N ASP A 7 -2.08 13.75 -9.78
CA ASP A 7 -1.75 12.75 -8.76
C ASP A 7 -1.54 13.43 -7.41
N ARG A 8 -2.15 12.88 -6.35
CA ARG A 8 -2.04 13.42 -4.98
C ARG A 8 -0.76 12.98 -4.24
N SER A 9 0.03 12.04 -4.76
CA SER A 9 1.21 11.52 -4.08
C SER A 9 2.51 12.21 -4.53
N THR A 10 3.36 12.59 -3.57
CA THR A 10 4.78 12.87 -3.80
C THR A 10 5.58 11.57 -3.66
N LYS A 11 5.97 10.96 -4.79
CA LYS A 11 6.86 9.79 -4.76
C LYS A 11 8.27 10.24 -4.41
N HIS A 12 8.81 9.75 -3.30
CA HIS A 12 10.22 9.89 -2.98
C HIS A 12 10.95 8.61 -3.39
N LEU A 13 11.84 8.72 -4.38
CA LEU A 13 12.72 7.63 -4.78
C LEU A 13 13.98 7.70 -3.92
N PHE A 14 14.03 6.91 -2.85
CA PHE A 14 15.26 6.75 -2.08
C PHE A 14 16.18 5.75 -2.82
N GLY A 15 17.36 6.22 -3.21
CA GLY A 15 18.31 5.51 -4.06
C GLY A 15 19.51 4.94 -3.30
N ASP A 16 19.32 4.17 -2.24
CA ASP A 16 20.43 3.50 -1.54
C ASP A 16 21.12 2.47 -2.47
N PRO A 17 22.43 2.61 -2.77
CA PRO A 17 23.17 1.64 -3.57
C PRO A 17 23.14 0.22 -3.03
N SER A 18 23.05 0.04 -1.71
CA SER A 18 22.97 -1.28 -1.07
C SER A 18 21.73 -2.06 -1.50
N LEU A 19 20.60 -1.36 -1.70
CA LEU A 19 19.34 -1.94 -2.19
C LEU A 19 19.48 -2.46 -3.63
N LYS A 20 20.29 -1.80 -4.47
CA LYS A 20 20.53 -2.27 -5.84
C LYS A 20 21.21 -3.64 -5.84
N VAL A 21 22.24 -3.82 -5.02
CA VAL A 21 22.97 -5.10 -4.89
C VAL A 21 22.05 -6.20 -4.37
N ARG A 22 21.25 -5.91 -3.33
CA ARG A 22 20.25 -6.85 -2.78
C ARG A 22 19.23 -7.29 -3.82
N ARG A 23 18.70 -6.35 -4.62
CA ARG A 23 17.76 -6.64 -5.72
C ARG A 23 18.38 -7.54 -6.79
N ILE A 24 19.62 -7.26 -7.20
CA ILE A 24 20.34 -8.10 -8.19
C ILE A 24 20.50 -9.53 -7.66
N ARG A 25 20.91 -9.69 -6.40
CA ARG A 25 21.07 -11.01 -5.77
C ARG A 25 19.74 -11.77 -5.71
N TYR A 26 18.68 -11.11 -5.28
CA TYR A 26 17.32 -11.69 -5.25
C TYR A 26 16.86 -12.16 -6.62
N ILE A 27 16.96 -11.31 -7.66
CA ILE A 27 16.54 -11.65 -9.03
C ILE A 27 17.34 -12.84 -9.56
N ARG A 28 18.66 -12.90 -9.29
CA ARG A 28 19.50 -14.04 -9.68
C ARG A 28 19.04 -15.34 -9.01
N ALA A 29 18.74 -15.31 -7.72
CA ALA A 29 18.25 -16.47 -6.98
C ALA A 29 16.90 -16.96 -7.53
N VAL A 30 15.93 -16.06 -7.73
CA VAL A 30 14.62 -16.39 -8.31
C VAL A 30 14.77 -17.05 -9.69
N ARG A 31 15.69 -16.55 -10.53
CA ARG A 31 15.98 -17.17 -11.84
C ARG A 31 16.52 -18.59 -11.71
N GLN A 32 17.42 -18.85 -10.78
CA GLN A 32 17.96 -20.19 -10.54
C GLN A 32 16.86 -21.17 -10.07
N PHE A 33 15.96 -20.73 -9.20
CA PHE A 33 14.82 -21.55 -8.76
C PHE A 33 13.87 -21.87 -9.92
N ARG A 34 13.59 -20.88 -10.79
CA ARG A 34 12.79 -21.11 -12.01
C ARG A 34 13.44 -22.11 -12.96
N GLN A 35 14.77 -22.05 -13.15
CA GLN A 35 15.50 -23.02 -13.98
C GLN A 35 15.39 -24.46 -13.44
N LYS A 36 15.27 -24.61 -12.12
CA LYS A 36 15.06 -25.90 -11.45
C LYS A 36 13.59 -26.34 -11.42
N ASN A 37 12.70 -25.62 -12.12
CA ASN A 37 11.25 -25.83 -12.07
C ASN A 37 10.68 -25.87 -10.65
N ALA A 38 11.28 -25.10 -9.73
CA ALA A 38 10.81 -25.00 -8.36
C ALA A 38 9.52 -24.20 -8.29
N LEU A 39 8.59 -24.63 -7.43
CA LEU A 39 7.42 -23.82 -7.09
C LEU A 39 7.88 -22.63 -6.25
N ILE A 40 7.61 -21.41 -6.72
CA ILE A 40 7.93 -20.17 -6.01
C ILE A 40 6.63 -19.56 -5.50
N ALA A 41 6.54 -19.41 -4.19
CA ALA A 41 5.45 -18.73 -3.53
C ALA A 41 5.92 -17.36 -3.02
N PHE A 42 5.07 -16.35 -3.20
CA PHE A 42 5.24 -15.02 -2.66
C PHE A 42 4.22 -14.82 -1.55
N LEU A 43 4.68 -14.25 -0.45
CA LEU A 43 3.84 -13.90 0.68
C LEU A 43 3.88 -12.39 0.85
N ASP A 44 2.72 -11.77 1.00
CA ASP A 44 2.65 -10.34 1.28
C ASP A 44 1.42 -10.00 2.12
N GLU A 45 1.50 -8.84 2.76
CA GLU A 45 0.44 -8.24 3.54
C GLU A 45 0.00 -6.93 2.88
N THR A 46 -1.31 -6.72 2.78
CA THR A 46 -1.87 -5.46 2.30
C THR A 46 -3.06 -5.04 3.15
N TRP A 47 -3.52 -3.81 2.95
CA TRP A 47 -4.62 -3.22 3.70
C TRP A 47 -5.58 -2.50 2.79
N LEU A 48 -6.86 -2.73 3.04
CA LEU A 48 -7.96 -1.97 2.49
C LEU A 48 -8.49 -1.03 3.57
N TYR A 49 -8.61 0.25 3.24
CA TYR A 49 -9.22 1.24 4.12
C TYR A 49 -10.70 1.36 3.82
N GLU A 50 -11.52 1.53 4.85
CA GLU A 50 -12.94 1.86 4.70
C GLU A 50 -13.15 3.12 3.86
N ASN A 51 -12.27 4.11 4.04
CA ASN A 51 -12.31 5.39 3.33
C ASN A 51 -11.34 5.41 2.12
N TYR A 52 -11.15 4.28 1.43
CA TYR A 52 -10.24 4.22 0.29
C TYR A 52 -10.68 5.20 -0.80
N GLN A 53 -9.78 6.09 -1.21
CA GLN A 53 -10.04 7.09 -2.25
C GLN A 53 -9.09 6.91 -3.43
N PHE A 54 -9.53 7.35 -4.61
CA PHE A 54 -8.69 7.37 -5.79
C PHE A 54 -7.50 8.32 -5.61
N ARG A 55 -6.34 7.87 -6.09
CA ARG A 55 -5.07 8.61 -6.01
C ARG A 55 -5.05 9.87 -6.88
N LYS A 56 -5.82 9.88 -7.97
CA LYS A 56 -5.99 11.04 -8.83
C LYS A 56 -7.38 11.64 -8.59
N SER A 57 -7.43 12.97 -8.52
CA SER A 57 -8.68 13.71 -8.40
C SER A 57 -8.54 15.07 -9.10
N TRP A 58 -9.67 15.73 -9.34
CA TRP A 58 -9.68 17.14 -9.73
C TRP A 58 -9.31 17.98 -8.51
N ILE A 59 -8.26 18.80 -8.63
CA ILE A 59 -7.78 19.67 -7.54
C ILE A 59 -7.93 21.12 -7.99
N GLU A 60 -8.54 21.95 -7.14
CA GLU A 60 -8.61 23.39 -7.34
C GLU A 60 -7.27 24.02 -6.95
N LEU A 61 -6.72 24.84 -7.83
CA LEU A 61 -5.49 25.59 -7.58
C LEU A 61 -5.89 27.04 -7.30
N ASP A 62 -6.13 27.38 -6.04
CA ASP A 62 -6.22 28.78 -5.61
C ASP A 62 -4.80 29.31 -5.37
N GLU A 63 -4.35 30.27 -6.19
CA GLU A 63 -2.99 30.81 -6.17
C GLU A 63 -2.65 31.54 -4.84
N GLU A 64 -3.64 32.06 -4.12
CA GLU A 64 -3.44 32.73 -2.82
C GLU A 64 -3.38 31.77 -1.62
N LYS A 65 -3.92 30.55 -1.73
CA LYS A 65 -4.01 29.58 -0.61
C LYS A 65 -3.02 28.41 -0.74
N SER A 66 -2.25 28.34 -1.82
CA SER A 66 -1.31 27.24 -2.04
C SER A 66 0.01 27.45 -1.28
N THR A 67 -0.02 27.50 0.04
CA THR A 67 1.18 27.51 0.92
C THR A 67 1.85 26.12 1.04
N GLY A 68 1.80 25.31 -0.01
CA GLY A 68 2.61 24.09 -0.11
C GLY A 68 1.97 22.80 0.43
N THR A 69 0.74 22.85 0.93
CA THR A 69 -0.09 21.66 1.09
C THR A 69 -1.43 21.95 0.41
N ALA A 70 -1.79 21.12 -0.57
CA ALA A 70 -3.10 21.24 -1.21
C ALA A 70 -4.14 20.83 -0.17
N GLU A 71 -4.63 21.77 0.63
CA GLU A 71 -5.88 21.62 1.35
C GLU A 71 -6.95 21.42 0.28
N ILE A 72 -7.37 20.16 0.11
CA ILE A 72 -8.44 19.81 -0.81
C ILE A 72 -9.73 20.39 -0.21
N LEU A 73 -10.04 21.62 -0.60
CA LEU A 73 -11.15 22.44 -0.13
C LEU A 73 -12.54 21.90 -0.47
N CYS A 74 -12.60 20.80 -1.22
CA CYS A 74 -13.89 20.26 -1.63
C CYS A 74 -14.48 19.36 -0.54
N LYS A 75 -15.39 19.93 0.27
CA LYS A 75 -16.22 19.22 1.24
C LYS A 75 -17.06 18.09 0.59
N ASP A 76 -17.44 18.25 -0.67
CA ASP A 76 -18.28 17.30 -1.40
C ASP A 76 -17.51 16.32 -2.31
N CYS A 77 -16.21 16.55 -2.55
CA CYS A 77 -15.38 15.72 -3.43
C CYS A 77 -14.60 14.62 -2.68
N GLY A 78 -14.98 14.37 -1.42
CA GLY A 78 -14.21 13.54 -0.50
C GLY A 78 -12.96 14.28 -0.02
N GLN A 79 -13.05 14.86 1.17
CA GLN A 79 -11.86 15.35 1.89
C GLN A 79 -10.76 14.28 1.85
N SER A 80 -9.50 14.69 1.68
CA SER A 80 -8.38 13.78 1.93
C SER A 80 -8.44 13.36 3.40
N HIS A 81 -8.94 12.16 3.67
CA HIS A 81 -8.89 11.61 5.00
C HIS A 81 -7.41 11.51 5.40
N PRO A 82 -6.98 12.06 6.54
CA PRO A 82 -5.62 11.87 7.03
C PRO A 82 -5.29 10.37 7.08
N SER A 83 -4.01 10.06 6.82
CA SER A 83 -3.52 8.69 6.87
C SER A 83 -3.87 8.03 8.22
N GLY A 84 -4.54 6.88 8.18
CA GLY A 84 -4.97 6.16 9.39
C GLY A 84 -6.34 6.50 9.95
N TRP A 85 -7.15 7.25 9.21
CA TRP A 85 -8.56 7.45 9.56
C TRP A 85 -9.48 6.39 8.91
N GLY A 86 -10.41 5.85 9.71
CA GLY A 86 -11.31 4.76 9.32
C GLY A 86 -10.80 3.38 9.70
N LYS A 87 -11.68 2.37 9.59
CA LYS A 87 -11.30 0.97 9.80
C LYS A 87 -10.37 0.49 8.70
N ARG A 88 -9.48 -0.46 9.03
CA ARG A 88 -8.59 -1.12 8.08
C ARG A 88 -8.91 -2.60 8.08
N LEU A 89 -9.14 -3.16 6.90
CA LEU A 89 -9.15 -4.59 6.68
C LEU A 89 -7.73 -4.98 6.24
N VAL A 90 -7.11 -5.87 7.00
CA VAL A 90 -5.80 -6.42 6.68
C VAL A 90 -6.01 -7.72 5.93
N ILE A 91 -5.25 -7.89 4.85
CA ILE A 91 -5.31 -9.03 3.95
C ILE A 91 -3.89 -9.59 3.84
N PHE A 92 -3.75 -10.87 4.13
CA PHE A 92 -2.50 -11.60 4.01
C PHE A 92 -2.76 -12.85 3.18
N ASP A 93 -1.91 -13.12 2.20
CA ASP A 93 -2.06 -14.32 1.40
C ASP A 93 -0.74 -14.78 0.78
N VAL A 94 -0.72 -16.04 0.36
CA VAL A 94 0.38 -16.67 -0.37
C VAL A 94 -0.05 -16.85 -1.82
N VAL A 95 0.73 -16.28 -2.74
CA VAL A 95 0.46 -16.33 -4.18
C VAL A 95 1.59 -17.05 -4.90
N THR A 96 1.23 -17.93 -5.81
CA THR A 96 2.15 -18.64 -6.71
C THR A 96 1.87 -18.27 -8.17
N ASP A 97 2.65 -18.82 -9.10
CA ASP A 97 2.36 -18.73 -10.53
C ASP A 97 1.05 -19.43 -10.95
N ARG A 98 0.48 -20.26 -10.07
CA ARG A 98 -0.79 -20.97 -10.27
C ARG A 98 -1.98 -20.30 -9.57
N GLY A 99 -1.77 -19.13 -8.97
CA GLY A 99 -2.76 -18.40 -8.19
C GLY A 99 -2.54 -18.52 -6.67
N PHE A 100 -3.57 -18.17 -5.92
CA PHE A 100 -3.57 -18.20 -4.46
C PHE A 100 -3.41 -19.61 -3.92
N PHE A 101 -2.57 -19.77 -2.90
CA PHE A 101 -2.37 -21.05 -2.25
C PHE A 101 -3.55 -21.35 -1.32
N PRO A 102 -4.30 -22.45 -1.54
CA PRO A 102 -5.51 -22.73 -0.76
C PRO A 102 -5.23 -22.83 0.74
N GLY A 103 -6.06 -22.18 1.55
CA GLY A 103 -5.98 -22.24 3.02
C GLY A 103 -4.95 -21.32 3.67
N CYS A 104 -4.20 -20.51 2.89
CA CYS A 104 -3.25 -19.54 3.43
C CYS A 104 -3.80 -18.12 3.59
N GLY A 105 -4.92 -17.81 2.93
CA GLY A 105 -5.53 -16.48 2.97
C GLY A 105 -6.11 -16.15 4.34
N LEU A 106 -5.72 -14.99 4.88
CA LEU A 106 -6.19 -14.45 6.15
C LEU A 106 -6.69 -13.02 5.93
N ILE A 107 -7.88 -12.74 6.46
CA ILE A 107 -8.51 -11.41 6.38
C ILE A 107 -9.07 -11.08 7.77
N TRP A 108 -8.69 -9.91 8.31
CA TRP A 108 -9.20 -9.44 9.60
C TRP A 108 -9.29 -7.92 9.66
N GLU A 109 -10.19 -7.41 10.51
CA GLU A 109 -10.24 -5.98 10.83
C GLU A 109 -9.09 -5.65 11.80
N ALA A 110 -8.24 -4.69 11.44
CA ALA A 110 -7.21 -4.20 12.35
C ALA A 110 -7.87 -3.47 13.51
N SER A 111 -7.81 -4.07 14.70
CA SER A 111 -8.22 -3.41 15.93
C SER A 111 -7.13 -2.45 16.41
N LYS A 112 -7.52 -1.33 17.03
CA LYS A 112 -6.58 -0.35 17.60
C LYS A 112 -6.01 -0.76 18.96
N HIS A 113 -6.13 -2.02 19.38
CA HIS A 113 -6.07 -2.35 20.79
C HIS A 113 -4.72 -2.18 21.49
N THR A 114 -3.60 -2.01 20.78
CA THR A 114 -2.34 -1.48 21.34
C THR A 114 -1.31 -1.37 20.22
N GLY A 115 -0.93 -0.16 19.80
CA GLY A 115 0.20 0.04 18.90
C GLY A 115 0.04 -0.57 17.49
N ASP A 116 1.16 -1.04 16.93
CA ASP A 116 1.29 -1.59 15.58
C ASP A 116 0.32 -2.76 15.32
N TYR A 117 -0.33 -2.80 14.15
CA TYR A 117 -1.38 -3.77 13.82
C TYR A 117 -0.85 -5.21 13.82
N HIS A 118 0.48 -5.40 13.74
CA HIS A 118 1.12 -6.70 13.90
C HIS A 118 0.79 -7.37 15.24
N GLY A 119 0.40 -6.62 16.28
CA GLY A 119 -0.07 -7.20 17.55
C GLY A 119 -1.40 -7.96 17.44
N ASN A 120 -2.18 -7.73 16.38
CA ASN A 120 -3.39 -8.51 16.08
C ASN A 120 -3.06 -9.86 15.41
N PHE A 121 -1.85 -10.03 14.89
CA PHE A 121 -1.39 -11.28 14.28
C PHE A 121 -0.97 -12.26 15.39
N ASN A 122 -1.58 -13.45 15.43
CA ASN A 122 -1.33 -14.48 16.46
C ASN A 122 -1.71 -14.12 17.92
N TYR A 123 -2.64 -13.19 18.18
CA TYR A 123 -3.07 -12.88 19.56
C TYR A 123 -3.75 -14.06 20.29
N GLN A 124 -4.18 -15.11 19.55
CA GLN A 124 -4.86 -16.28 20.11
C GLN A 124 -4.02 -17.56 20.19
N ASN A 125 -2.69 -17.48 20.07
CA ASN A 125 -1.80 -18.62 20.36
C ASN A 125 -1.27 -18.58 21.79
#